data_AF-A0AAW6CRK6-F1
#
_entry.id   AF-A0AAW6CRK6-F1
#
_cell.length_a   1.000
_cell.length_b   1.000
_cell.length_c   1.000
_cell.angle_alpha   90.00
_cell.angle_beta   90.00
_cell.angle_gamma   90.00
#
_symmetry.space_group_name_H-M   'P 1'
#
loop_
_entity.id
_entity.type
_entity.pdbx_description
1 polymer ?
#
loop_
_entity_poly.entity_id
_entity_poly.type
_entity_poly.pdbx_seq_one_letter_code
_entity_poly.pdbx_strand_id
1 'polypeptide(L)'
;MIEDDYRINFIKRYLYYTIKAKEEGCHCHGYLIWSFIDHLSAINAFKNRYGLLELDLSTYKRKPKKSLFWLKDCIEKGIVE
;
A
#
# COMPACT_ATOMS: atom_id res chain seq x y z
N MET A 1 -11.31 -11.37 -4.51
CA MET A 1 -10.42 -10.39 -3.85
C MET A 1 -8.99 -10.87 -4.08
N ILE A 2 -8.03 -9.97 -4.30
CA ILE A 2 -6.63 -10.36 -4.52
C ILE A 2 -5.96 -10.45 -3.15
N GLU A 3 -5.49 -11.65 -2.80
CA GLU A 3 -4.77 -11.91 -1.55
C GLU A 3 -3.30 -11.50 -1.71
N ASP A 4 -2.95 -10.34 -1.15
CA ASP A 4 -1.60 -9.76 -1.21
C ASP A 4 -1.00 -9.52 0.18
N ASP A 5 -1.05 -10.54 1.05
CA ASP A 5 -0.51 -10.49 2.41
C ASP A 5 0.98 -10.10 2.46
N TYR A 6 1.76 -10.44 1.44
CA TYR A 6 3.15 -10.00 1.32
C TYR A 6 3.27 -8.46 1.29
N ARG A 7 2.31 -7.77 0.66
CA ARG A 7 2.25 -6.31 0.61
C ARG A 7 1.84 -5.74 1.95
N ILE A 8 0.85 -6.35 2.63
CA ILE A 8 0.47 -5.97 3.99
C ILE A 8 1.69 -6.05 4.92
N ASN A 9 2.38 -7.19 4.92
CA ASN A 9 3.58 -7.38 5.73
C ASN A 9 4.70 -6.39 5.39
N PHE A 10 4.88 -6.08 4.11
CA PHE A 10 5.81 -5.05 3.66
C PHE A 10 5.43 -3.68 4.24
N ILE A 11 4.21 -3.19 3.98
CA ILE A 11 3.76 -1.87 4.42
C ILE A 11 3.81 -1.75 5.95
N LYS A 12 3.32 -2.76 6.67
CA LYS A 12 3.33 -2.83 8.13
C LYS A 12 4.74 -2.62 8.70
N ARG A 13 5.74 -3.32 8.14
CA ARG A 13 7.14 -3.19 8.58
C ARG A 13 7.68 -1.77 8.37
N TYR A 14 7.41 -1.14 7.24
CA TYR A 14 7.89 0.23 6.98
C TYR A 14 7.14 1.28 7.80
N LEU A 15 5.84 1.10 8.03
CA LEU A 15 5.06 1.95 8.91
C LEU A 15 5.57 1.87 10.36
N TYR A 16 5.89 0.67 10.86
CA TYR A 16 6.47 0.49 12.19
C TYR A 16 7.72 1.36 12.39
N TYR A 17 8.68 1.30 11.47
CA TYR A 17 9.89 2.13 11.57
C TYR A 17 9.62 3.63 11.35
N THR A 18 8.62 3.98 10.53
CA THR A 18 8.22 5.38 10.34
C THR A 18 7.63 5.98 11.63
N ILE A 19 6.79 5.20 12.32
CA ILE A 19 6.21 5.57 13.61
C ILE A 19 7.32 5.68 14.66
N LYS A 20 8.20 4.67 14.73
CA LYS A 20 9.34 4.69 15.65
C LYS A 20 10.24 5.91 15.46
N ALA A 21 10.58 6.25 14.22
CA ALA A 21 11.39 7.45 13.93
C ALA A 21 10.69 8.73 14.40
N LYS A 22 9.36 8.83 14.21
CA LYS A 22 8.56 9.95 14.72
C LYS A 22 8.60 10.01 16.25
N GLU A 23 8.46 8.88 16.93
CA GLU A 23 8.53 8.77 18.40
C GLU A 23 9.91 9.15 18.95
N GLU A 24 10.98 8.87 18.19
CA GLU A 24 12.36 9.27 18.51
C GLU A 24 12.67 10.74 18.15
N GLY A 25 11.67 11.52 17.72
CA GLY A 25 11.79 12.97 17.50
C GLY A 25 12.02 13.39 16.05
N CYS A 26 11.98 12.48 15.08
CA CYS A 26 12.04 12.86 13.66
C CYS A 26 10.77 13.58 13.22
N HIS A 27 10.93 14.57 12.32
CA HIS A 27 9.82 15.36 11.78
C HIS A 27 9.08 14.59 10.66
N CYS A 28 8.32 13.56 11.04
CA CYS A 28 7.53 12.74 10.14
C CYS A 28 6.03 12.99 10.31
N HIS A 29 5.39 13.55 9.27
CA HIS A 29 3.98 13.98 9.33
C HIS A 29 2.99 13.04 8.62
N GLY A 30 3.47 12.10 7.81
CA GLY A 30 2.61 11.21 7.06
C GLY A 30 3.37 10.15 6.26
N TYR A 31 2.61 9.25 5.66
CA TYR A 31 3.13 8.16 4.83
C TYR A 31 2.34 8.10 3.53
N LEU A 32 3.03 8.16 2.40
CA LEU A 32 2.44 8.04 1.08
C LEU A 32 2.78 6.68 0.49
N ILE A 33 1.75 5.90 0.19
CA ILE A 33 1.93 4.56 -0.37
C ILE A 33 2.17 4.61 -1.87
N TRP A 34 3.20 3.89 -2.31
CA TRP A 34 3.40 3.55 -3.71
C TRP A 34 2.77 2.18 -4.00
N SER A 35 1.63 2.08 -4.67
CA SER A 35 0.81 3.17 -5.25
C SER A 35 -0.68 2.91 -5.01
N PHE A 36 -1.54 3.87 -5.34
CA PHE A 36 -2.98 3.65 -5.19
C PHE A 36 -3.52 2.63 -6.21
N ILE A 37 -3.07 2.70 -7.47
CA ILE A 37 -3.48 1.83 -8.57
C ILE A 37 -2.26 1.26 -9.29
N ASP A 38 -2.40 0.05 -9.83
CA ASP A 38 -1.40 -0.51 -10.74
C ASP A 38 -1.23 0.39 -11.97
N HIS A 39 0.02 0.78 -12.23
CA HIS A 39 0.37 1.72 -13.28
C HIS A 39 1.60 1.22 -14.06
N LEU A 40 1.94 1.95 -15.13
CA LEU A 40 3.08 1.63 -15.98
C LEU A 40 4.40 1.93 -15.24
N SER A 41 5.16 0.89 -14.92
CA SER A 41 6.54 1.03 -14.44
C SER A 41 7.49 1.35 -15.58
N ALA A 42 8.44 2.27 -15.36
CA ALA A 42 9.40 2.71 -16.37
C ALA A 42 10.22 1.56 -16.99
N ILE A 43 10.62 0.57 -16.18
CA ILE A 43 11.49 -0.53 -16.62
C ILE A 43 10.79 -1.90 -16.65
N ASN A 44 9.61 -2.01 -16.01
CA ASN A 44 8.88 -3.28 -15.90
C ASN A 44 7.52 -3.26 -16.61
N ALA A 45 7.15 -2.15 -17.26
CA ALA A 45 5.82 -1.93 -17.78
C ALA A 45 4.74 -2.32 -16.74
N PHE A 46 3.81 -3.20 -17.11
CA PHE A 46 2.77 -3.70 -16.21
C PHE A 46 3.08 -5.08 -15.59
N LYS A 47 4.33 -5.57 -15.68
CA LYS A 47 4.72 -6.86 -15.07
C LYS A 47 4.65 -6.78 -13.55
N ASN A 48 5.14 -5.69 -12.97
CA ASN A 48 5.07 -5.45 -11.54
C ASN A 48 3.80 -4.68 -11.18
N ARG A 49 3.08 -5.18 -10.18
CA ARG A 49 1.84 -4.60 -9.67
C ARG A 49 2.12 -4.02 -8.28
N TYR A 50 1.99 -2.71 -8.14
CA TYR A 50 2.29 -1.96 -6.89
C TYR A 50 1.04 -1.41 -6.20
N GLY A 51 -0.08 -1.32 -6.93
CA GLY A 51 -1.31 -0.66 -6.52
C GLY A 51 -2.01 -1.37 -5.37
N LEU A 52 -2.74 -0.62 -4.55
CA LEU A 52 -3.81 -1.14 -3.68
C LEU A 52 -5.02 -1.61 -4.50
N LEU A 53 -5.20 -1.03 -5.69
CA LEU A 53 -6.13 -1.45 -6.72
C LEU A 53 -5.38 -2.13 -7.86
N GLU A 54 -5.86 -3.30 -8.28
CA GLU A 54 -5.47 -3.87 -9.57
C GLU A 54 -6.21 -3.17 -10.70
N LEU A 55 -5.48 -2.79 -11.75
CA LEU A 55 -6.04 -2.33 -13.02
C LEU A 55 -6.07 -3.49 -14.00
N ASP A 56 -7.27 -3.93 -14.36
CA ASP A 56 -7.48 -4.88 -15.44
C ASP A 56 -7.21 -4.18 -16.79
N LEU A 57 -6.17 -4.59 -17.50
CA LEU A 57 -5.75 -3.91 -18.74
C LEU A 57 -6.68 -4.17 -19.94
N SER A 58 -7.53 -5.20 -19.85
CA SER A 58 -8.48 -5.54 -20.93
C SER A 58 -9.79 -4.78 -20.80
N THR A 59 -10.24 -4.56 -19.56
CA THR A 59 -11.56 -3.96 -19.27
C THR A 59 -11.47 -2.59 -18.60
N TYR A 60 -10.28 -2.16 -18.19
CA TYR A 60 -10.02 -0.97 -17.37
C TYR A 60 -10.76 -0.97 -16.03
N LYS A 61 -11.31 -2.10 -15.59
CA LYS A 61 -11.95 -2.22 -14.28
C LYS A 61 -10.89 -2.22 -13.18
N ARG A 62 -11.25 -1.64 -12.03
CA ARG A 62 -10.40 -1.61 -10.83
C ARG A 62 -10.88 -2.69 -9.87
N LYS A 63 -9.97 -3.54 -9.41
CA LYS A 63 -10.27 -4.60 -8.45
C LYS A 63 -9.51 -4.33 -7.14
N PRO A 64 -10.19 -4.16 -6.01
CA PRO A 64 -9.52 -3.93 -4.74
C PRO A 64 -8.75 -5.18 -4.29
N LYS A 65 -7.55 -4.93 -3.75
CA LYS A 65 -6.72 -5.95 -3.12
C LYS A 65 -6.95 -5.94 -1.61
N LYS A 66 -6.60 -7.03 -0.94
CA LYS A 66 -6.74 -7.16 0.52
C LYS A 66 -6.02 -6.03 1.26
N SER A 67 -4.84 -5.64 0.79
CA SER A 67 -4.07 -4.52 1.33
C SER A 67 -4.81 -3.17 1.35
N LEU A 68 -5.75 -2.93 0.44
CA LEU A 68 -6.58 -1.72 0.45
C LEU A 68 -7.47 -1.68 1.69
N PHE A 69 -8.15 -2.79 1.97
CA PHE A 69 -9.05 -2.89 3.12
C PHE A 69 -8.27 -2.87 4.44
N TRP A 70 -7.15 -3.58 4.51
CA TRP A 70 -6.27 -3.52 5.68
C TRP A 70 -5.79 -2.09 5.96
N LEU A 71 -5.35 -1.35 4.93
CA LEU A 71 -4.90 0.03 5.12
C LEU A 71 -6.05 0.96 5.51
N LYS A 72 -7.25 0.77 4.92
CA LYS A 72 -8.47 1.49 5.32
C LYS A 72 -8.76 1.31 6.81
N ASP A 73 -8.74 0.06 7.28
CA ASP A 73 -9.00 -0.27 8.68
C ASP A 73 -7.93 0.36 9.60
N CYS A 74 -6.66 0.35 9.20
CA CYS A 74 -5.59 0.99 9.96
C CYS A 74 -5.79 2.51 10.09
N ILE A 75 -6.23 3.17 9.02
CA ILE A 75 -6.51 4.61 9.01
C ILE A 75 -7.73 4.94 9.88
N GLU A 76 -8.81 4.17 9.77
CA GLU A 76 -10.04 4.36 10.54
C GLU A 76 -9.83 4.11 12.04
N LYS A 77 -9.03 3.11 12.41
CA LYS A 77 -8.67 2.81 13.81
C LYS A 77 -7.56 3.71 14.36
N GLY A 78 -6.74 4.30 13.50
CA GLY A 78 -5.51 4.99 13.90
C GLY A 78 -4.43 4.06 14.46
N ILE A 79 -4.50 2.76 14.14
CA ILE A 79 -3.61 1.72 14.68
C ILE A 79 -3.13 0.83 13.53
N VAL A 80 -1.84 0.47 13.52
CA VAL A 80 -1.27 -0.51 12.60
C VAL A 80 -1.18 -1.86 13.33
N GLU A 81 -2.10 -2.77 13.03
CA GLU A 81 -2.18 -4.11 13.65
C GLU A 81 -1.21 -5.13 13.08
#